data_AF-A0A2V6PG94-F1
#
_entry.id   AF-A0A2V6PG94-F1
#
_cell.length_a   1.000
_cell.length_b   1.000
_cell.length_c   1.000
_cell.angle_alpha   90.00
_cell.angle_beta   90.00
_cell.angle_gamma   90.00
#
_symmetry.space_group_name_H-M   'P 1'
#
loop_
_entity.id
_entity.type
_entity.pdbx_description
1 polymer ?
#
loop_
_entity_poly.entity_id
_entity_poly.type
_entity_poly.pdbx_seq_one_letter_code
_entity_poly.pdbx_strand_id
1 'polypeptide(L)'
;MRLGHGARRHLTVWLFFAPALSVFLLYRVLPLGWNAVLSLERWSPLRPAEFAGLAHYEEMLFHDDVFWTSLWNTLVFMSSAPIAIAIALGLALMVNAPIRGRSAYRAIIFVSYPLMPVAVGIIWRWLYDEKLGLINYALLQLGVIKKGIAFLDSFEWAMPSVIVAAIWQIVGFFMIILLAGLQHIPPNLHEAAAIDGAGRIMRWRHITLPLLRPSIFLCLVLGIINSFTSFDLIYVMTLRDRAPDHLHLPGGLRAEPVRLCGRPDRRAVRVVAVGHLAREPAVRRRGGSRRGGGVARAVPRRRHGGVAARCIAP
;
A
#
# COMPACT_ATOMS: atom_id res chain seq x y z
N MET A 1 -19.71 -27.45 49.57
CA MET A 1 -18.83 -28.23 48.67
C MET A 1 -17.39 -27.71 48.76
N ARG A 2 -16.50 -28.41 49.48
CA ARG A 2 -15.06 -28.09 49.47
C ARG A 2 -14.45 -28.67 48.19
N LEU A 3 -14.42 -27.86 47.12
CA LEU A 3 -13.70 -28.21 45.89
C LEU A 3 -12.27 -28.62 46.25
N GLY A 4 -11.82 -29.81 45.81
CA GLY A 4 -10.45 -30.30 46.01
C GLY A 4 -9.43 -29.33 45.43
N HIS A 5 -8.20 -29.31 45.98
CA HIS A 5 -7.15 -28.35 45.63
C HIS A 5 -6.88 -28.26 44.11
N GLY A 6 -6.99 -29.37 43.37
CA GLY A 6 -6.91 -29.37 41.90
C GLY A 6 -8.06 -28.62 41.22
N ALA A 7 -9.31 -28.87 41.62
CA ALA A 7 -10.49 -28.22 41.04
C ALA A 7 -10.52 -26.71 41.31
N ARG A 8 -10.05 -26.27 42.49
CA ARG A 8 -9.89 -24.84 42.79
C ARG A 8 -8.85 -24.19 41.89
N ARG A 9 -7.71 -24.86 41.65
CA ARG A 9 -6.65 -24.34 40.77
C ARG A 9 -7.11 -24.20 39.32
N HIS A 10 -7.84 -25.18 38.79
CA HIS A 10 -8.42 -25.09 37.45
C HIS A 10 -9.48 -23.98 37.34
N LEU A 11 -10.34 -23.83 38.34
CA LEU A 11 -11.34 -22.76 38.38
C LEU A 11 -10.69 -21.38 38.42
N THR A 12 -9.63 -21.18 39.23
CA THR A 12 -8.87 -19.93 39.25
C THR A 12 -8.24 -19.64 37.89
N VAL A 13 -7.61 -20.64 37.24
CA VAL A 13 -7.05 -20.47 35.90
C VAL A 13 -8.13 -20.04 34.91
N TRP A 14 -9.26 -20.74 34.84
CA TRP A 14 -10.36 -20.35 33.95
C TRP A 14 -10.92 -18.96 34.26
N LEU A 15 -11.04 -18.57 35.53
CA LEU A 15 -11.50 -17.24 35.91
C LEU A 15 -10.55 -16.14 35.44
N PHE A 16 -9.23 -16.36 35.48
CA PHE A 16 -8.22 -15.43 34.96
C PHE A 16 -8.17 -15.40 33.42
N PHE A 17 -8.40 -16.55 32.77
CA PHE A 17 -8.44 -16.62 31.31
C PHE A 17 -9.77 -16.11 30.72
N ALA A 18 -10.87 -16.20 31.47
CA ALA A 18 -12.21 -15.91 30.98
C ALA A 18 -12.37 -14.50 30.38
N PRO A 19 -11.87 -13.40 30.99
CA PRO A 19 -11.99 -12.07 30.39
C PRO A 19 -11.28 -11.96 29.03
N ALA A 20 -10.03 -12.45 28.95
CA ALA A 20 -9.25 -12.42 27.72
C ALA A 20 -9.87 -13.30 26.63
N LEU A 21 -10.33 -14.50 26.99
CA LEU A 21 -10.98 -15.42 26.07
C LEU A 21 -12.33 -14.87 25.59
N SER A 22 -13.10 -14.21 26.47
CA SER A 22 -14.38 -13.59 26.12
C SER A 22 -14.20 -12.50 25.08
N VAL A 23 -13.23 -11.59 25.28
CA VAL A 23 -12.92 -10.55 24.29
C VAL A 23 -12.45 -11.16 22.97
N PHE A 24 -11.59 -12.17 23.00
CA PHE A 24 -11.13 -12.87 21.80
C PHE A 24 -12.29 -13.52 21.04
N LEU A 25 -13.16 -14.25 21.73
CA LEU A 25 -14.32 -14.91 21.10
C LEU A 25 -15.29 -13.87 20.52
N LEU A 26 -15.59 -12.82 21.27
CA LEU A 26 -16.60 -11.82 20.89
C LEU A 26 -16.15 -10.93 19.73
N TYR A 27 -14.87 -10.53 19.69
CA TYR A 27 -14.38 -9.60 18.66
C TYR A 27 -13.62 -10.28 17.51
N ARG A 28 -13.11 -11.50 17.70
CA ARG A 28 -12.36 -12.21 16.66
C ARG A 28 -13.16 -13.35 16.05
N VAL A 29 -13.70 -14.24 16.88
CA VAL A 29 -14.34 -15.49 16.42
C VAL A 29 -15.77 -15.25 15.95
N LEU A 30 -16.54 -14.45 16.69
CA LEU A 30 -17.94 -14.17 16.34
C LEU A 30 -18.05 -13.44 14.98
N PRO A 31 -17.31 -12.34 14.71
CA PRO A 31 -17.35 -11.72 13.38
C PRO A 31 -16.83 -12.63 12.28
N LEU A 32 -15.85 -13.50 12.56
CA LEU A 32 -15.37 -14.48 11.60
C LEU A 32 -16.46 -15.50 11.22
N GLY A 33 -17.18 -16.02 12.21
CA GLY A 33 -18.33 -16.89 11.98
C GLY A 33 -19.44 -16.20 11.20
N TRP A 34 -19.70 -14.92 11.52
CA TRP A 34 -20.68 -14.12 10.77
C TRP A 34 -20.28 -13.91 9.31
N ASN A 35 -18.99 -13.66 9.03
CA ASN A 35 -18.47 -13.58 7.65
C ASN A 35 -18.64 -14.91 6.90
N ALA A 36 -18.50 -16.05 7.57
CA ALA A 36 -18.73 -17.37 6.95
C ALA A 36 -20.21 -17.62 6.62
N VAL A 37 -21.15 -17.04 7.37
CA VAL A 37 -22.57 -17.07 7.01
C VAL A 37 -22.84 -16.12 5.83
N LEU A 38 -22.31 -14.90 5.89
CA LEU A 38 -22.45 -13.91 4.82
C LEU A 38 -21.85 -14.39 3.49
N SER A 39 -20.80 -15.22 3.50
CA SER A 39 -20.23 -15.78 2.27
C SER A 39 -21.15 -16.78 1.56
N LEU A 40 -22.22 -17.25 2.22
CA LEU A 40 -23.26 -18.12 1.65
C LEU A 40 -24.52 -17.35 1.25
N GLU A 41 -24.57 -16.05 1.55
CA GLU A 41 -25.73 -15.19 1.31
C GLU A 41 -25.42 -14.15 0.23
N ARG A 42 -26.41 -13.85 -0.61
CA ARG A 42 -26.43 -12.64 -1.44
C ARG A 42 -26.87 -11.49 -0.56
N TRP A 43 -25.89 -10.88 0.09
CA TRP A 43 -26.10 -9.73 0.95
C TRP A 43 -25.88 -8.42 0.17
N SER A 44 -26.81 -7.48 0.31
CA SER A 44 -26.67 -6.12 -0.20
C SER A 44 -27.20 -5.14 0.84
N PRO A 45 -26.59 -3.96 1.05
CA PRO A 45 -27.09 -2.96 1.99
C PRO A 45 -28.54 -2.51 1.71
N LEU A 46 -29.01 -2.69 0.48
CA LEU A 46 -30.30 -2.20 -0.02
C LEU A 46 -31.35 -3.29 -0.22
N ARG A 47 -31.00 -4.58 -0.04
CA ARG A 47 -31.90 -5.72 -0.27
C ARG A 47 -31.84 -6.69 0.91
N PRO A 48 -32.93 -7.42 1.21
CA PRO A 48 -32.86 -8.50 2.18
C PRO A 48 -31.83 -9.56 1.74
N ALA A 49 -31.19 -10.21 2.70
CA ALA A 49 -30.24 -11.27 2.43
C ALA A 49 -30.95 -12.48 1.83
N GLU A 50 -30.46 -12.97 0.70
CA GLU A 50 -30.97 -14.18 0.05
C GLU A 50 -29.94 -15.30 0.18
N PHE A 51 -30.33 -16.49 0.64
CA PHE A 51 -29.40 -17.61 0.75
C PHE A 51 -29.04 -18.12 -0.66
N ALA A 52 -27.75 -18.00 -1.02
CA ALA A 52 -27.23 -18.36 -2.34
C ALA A 52 -26.38 -19.65 -2.31
N GLY A 53 -26.16 -20.23 -1.13
CA GLY A 53 -25.37 -21.44 -0.97
C GLY A 53 -23.94 -21.25 -1.46
N LEU A 54 -23.50 -22.09 -2.40
CA LEU A 54 -22.14 -22.05 -2.95
C LEU A 54 -22.01 -21.27 -4.26
N ALA A 55 -23.06 -20.58 -4.72
CA ALA A 55 -23.06 -19.91 -6.02
C ALA A 55 -21.93 -18.88 -6.17
N HIS A 56 -21.60 -18.14 -5.10
CA HIS A 56 -20.48 -17.18 -5.09
C HIS A 56 -19.12 -17.84 -5.36
N TYR A 57 -18.92 -19.06 -4.85
CA TYR A 57 -17.68 -19.79 -5.04
C TYR A 57 -17.57 -20.36 -6.46
N GLU A 58 -18.67 -20.81 -7.05
CA GLU A 58 -18.71 -21.27 -8.44
C GLU A 58 -18.46 -20.11 -9.41
N GLU A 59 -19.10 -18.96 -9.18
CA GLU A 59 -18.88 -17.74 -9.97
C GLU A 59 -17.41 -17.29 -9.87
N MET A 60 -16.87 -17.21 -8.64
CA MET A 60 -15.49 -16.82 -8.39
C MET A 60 -14.45 -17.77 -9.02
N LEU A 61 -14.68 -19.09 -9.00
CA LEU A 61 -13.68 -20.06 -9.47
C LEU A 61 -13.72 -20.26 -10.99
N PHE A 62 -14.90 -20.23 -11.61
CA PHE A 62 -15.07 -20.61 -13.02
C PHE A 62 -15.37 -19.44 -13.96
N HIS A 63 -15.86 -18.31 -13.44
CA HIS A 63 -16.36 -17.21 -14.28
C HIS A 63 -15.62 -15.88 -14.05
N ASP A 64 -14.76 -15.78 -13.04
CA ASP A 64 -14.04 -14.56 -12.70
C ASP A 64 -12.52 -14.66 -12.97
N ASP A 65 -12.08 -14.13 -14.11
CA ASP A 65 -10.66 -14.02 -14.46
C ASP A 65 -9.90 -13.05 -13.54
N VAL A 66 -10.60 -12.10 -12.90
CA VAL A 66 -9.99 -11.12 -11.99
C VAL A 66 -9.55 -11.80 -10.70
N PHE A 67 -10.28 -12.82 -10.23
CA PHE A 67 -9.91 -13.62 -9.07
C PHE A 67 -8.54 -14.28 -9.27
N TRP A 68 -8.36 -15.02 -10.37
CA TRP A 68 -7.10 -15.71 -10.66
C TRP A 68 -5.94 -14.74 -10.87
N THR A 69 -6.18 -13.62 -11.54
CA THR A 69 -5.18 -12.56 -11.72
C THR A 69 -4.76 -11.98 -10.36
N SER A 70 -5.71 -11.70 -9.48
CA SER A 70 -5.45 -11.14 -8.14
C SER A 70 -4.74 -12.14 -7.23
N LEU A 71 -5.12 -13.42 -7.31
CA LEU A 71 -4.46 -14.50 -6.58
C LEU A 71 -3.01 -14.65 -7.04
N TRP A 72 -2.75 -14.67 -8.35
CA TRP A 72 -1.41 -14.75 -8.90
C TRP A 72 -0.55 -13.55 -8.48
N ASN A 73 -1.09 -12.34 -8.56
CA ASN A 73 -0.41 -11.14 -8.08
C ASN A 73 -0.08 -11.25 -6.58
N THR A 74 -0.99 -11.76 -5.76
CA THR A 74 -0.74 -11.96 -4.32
C THR A 74 0.37 -13.00 -4.08
N LEU A 75 0.40 -14.09 -4.83
CA LEU A 75 1.47 -15.10 -4.76
C LEU A 75 2.83 -14.54 -5.19
N VAL A 76 2.86 -13.73 -6.26
CA VAL A 76 4.06 -13.02 -6.70
C VAL A 76 4.50 -12.02 -5.63
N PHE A 77 3.57 -11.29 -5.01
CA PHE A 77 3.88 -10.37 -3.91
C PHE A 77 4.44 -11.11 -2.69
N MET A 78 3.95 -12.33 -2.41
CA MET A 78 4.42 -13.17 -1.31
C MET A 78 5.89 -13.60 -1.46
N SER A 79 6.45 -13.53 -2.67
CA SER A 79 7.89 -13.71 -2.89
C SER A 79 8.75 -12.62 -2.22
N SER A 80 8.16 -11.48 -1.84
CA SER A 80 8.84 -10.45 -1.05
C SER A 80 9.34 -10.96 0.30
N ALA A 81 8.62 -11.89 0.95
CA ALA A 81 8.97 -12.43 2.26
C ALA A 81 10.32 -13.18 2.27
N PRO A 82 10.55 -14.23 1.44
CA PRO A 82 11.85 -14.91 1.41
C PRO A 82 13.00 -13.99 0.99
N ILE A 83 12.75 -13.05 0.07
CA ILE A 83 13.77 -12.08 -0.35
C ILE A 83 14.13 -11.15 0.84
N ALA A 84 13.13 -10.64 1.56
CA ALA A 84 13.34 -9.82 2.75
C ALA A 84 14.08 -10.59 3.85
N ILE A 85 13.76 -11.87 4.06
CA ILE A 85 14.46 -12.74 5.01
C ILE A 85 15.92 -12.93 4.61
N ALA A 86 16.22 -13.16 3.34
CA ALA A 86 17.59 -13.31 2.86
C ALA A 86 18.42 -12.03 3.08
N ILE A 87 17.85 -10.86 2.74
CA ILE A 87 18.49 -9.56 2.97
C ILE A 87 18.67 -9.30 4.47
N ALA A 88 17.63 -9.56 5.27
CA ALA A 88 17.65 -9.40 6.71
C ALA A 88 18.68 -10.31 7.38
N LEU A 89 18.85 -11.55 6.91
CA LEU A 89 19.88 -12.47 7.40
C LEU A 89 21.28 -11.94 7.11
N GLY A 90 21.50 -11.41 5.90
CA GLY A 90 22.76 -10.74 5.54
C GLY A 90 23.07 -9.58 6.47
N LEU A 91 22.10 -8.67 6.67
CA LEU A 91 22.24 -7.53 7.57
C LEU A 91 22.44 -7.96 9.03
N ALA A 92 21.74 -8.99 9.50
CA ALA A 92 21.88 -9.53 10.84
C ALA A 92 23.30 -10.08 11.07
N LEU A 93 23.86 -10.82 10.10
CA LEU A 93 25.23 -11.33 10.18
C LEU A 93 26.26 -10.18 10.22
N MET A 94 26.07 -9.13 9.42
CA MET A 94 26.94 -7.95 9.41
C MET A 94 26.93 -7.22 10.77
N VAL A 95 25.75 -7.05 11.36
CA VAL A 95 25.57 -6.34 12.63
C VAL A 95 25.90 -7.21 13.85
N ASN A 96 25.90 -8.53 13.70
CA ASN A 96 26.32 -9.46 14.74
C ASN A 96 27.85 -9.48 14.92
N ALA A 97 28.61 -9.14 13.88
CA ALA A 97 30.06 -8.99 13.98
C ALA A 97 30.44 -7.86 14.96
N PRO A 98 31.63 -7.90 15.57
CA PRO A 98 32.11 -6.85 16.47
C PRO A 98 32.45 -5.57 15.70
N ILE A 99 31.43 -4.83 15.26
CA ILE A 99 31.55 -3.55 14.55
C ILE A 99 31.35 -2.38 15.51
N ARG A 100 32.12 -1.32 15.31
CA ARG A 100 31.95 -0.06 16.06
C ARG A 100 30.64 0.60 15.62
N GLY A 101 29.80 1.01 16.58
CA GLY A 101 28.51 1.64 16.26
C GLY A 101 27.35 0.68 15.97
N ARG A 102 27.45 -0.61 16.34
CA ARG A 102 26.39 -1.64 16.14
C ARG A 102 24.97 -1.18 16.50
N SER A 103 24.80 -0.39 17.56
CA SER A 103 23.49 0.08 18.00
C SER A 103 22.88 1.09 17.03
N ALA A 104 23.69 1.96 16.43
CA ALA A 104 23.23 2.93 15.46
C ALA A 104 22.77 2.24 14.17
N TYR A 105 23.54 1.26 13.67
CA TYR A 105 23.13 0.47 12.51
C TYR A 105 21.81 -0.28 12.74
N ARG A 106 21.63 -0.90 13.92
CA ARG A 106 20.36 -1.54 14.30
C ARG A 106 19.21 -0.55 14.26
N ALA A 107 19.38 0.64 14.83
CA ALA A 107 18.34 1.66 14.89
C ALA A 107 17.97 2.19 13.50
N ILE A 108 18.97 2.52 12.67
CA ILE A 108 18.76 3.06 11.31
C ILE A 108 18.03 2.05 10.43
N ILE A 109 18.40 0.77 10.48
CA ILE A 109 17.74 -0.24 9.64
C ILE A 109 16.34 -0.57 10.18
N PHE A 110 16.15 -0.56 11.50
CA PHE A 110 14.85 -0.84 12.12
C PHE A 110 13.83 0.29 11.95
N VAL A 111 14.28 1.54 11.75
CA VAL A 111 13.41 2.73 11.70
C VAL A 111 12.34 2.66 10.60
N SER A 112 12.56 1.86 9.55
CA SER A 112 11.59 1.73 8.45
C SER A 112 10.34 0.96 8.86
N TYR A 113 10.43 0.03 9.81
CA TYR A 113 9.32 -0.83 10.22
C TYR A 113 8.16 -0.11 10.93
N PRO A 114 8.38 0.75 11.94
CA PRO A 114 7.30 1.41 12.66
C PRO A 114 6.55 2.48 11.83
N LEU A 115 6.98 2.76 10.60
CA LEU A 115 6.30 3.71 9.73
C LEU A 115 4.96 3.15 9.23
N MET A 116 3.95 4.01 9.16
CA MET A 116 2.65 3.65 8.60
C MET A 116 2.78 3.28 7.11
N PRO A 117 2.15 2.18 6.64
CA PRO A 117 2.22 1.74 5.24
C PRO A 117 1.83 2.84 4.24
N VAL A 118 0.85 3.67 4.59
CA VAL A 118 0.41 4.81 3.76
C VAL A 118 1.53 5.84 3.58
N ALA A 119 2.24 6.21 4.65
CA ALA A 119 3.34 7.16 4.59
C ALA A 119 4.50 6.60 3.76
N VAL A 120 4.81 5.31 3.95
CA VAL A 120 5.81 4.59 3.15
C VAL A 120 5.44 4.63 1.67
N GLY A 121 4.18 4.33 1.33
CA GLY A 121 3.68 4.38 -0.04
C GLY A 121 3.85 5.76 -0.68
N ILE A 122 3.56 6.85 0.05
CA ILE A 122 3.73 8.22 -0.45
C ILE A 122 5.22 8.54 -0.73
N ILE A 123 6.12 8.15 0.18
CA ILE A 123 7.57 8.37 0.03
C ILE A 123 8.08 7.65 -1.21
N TRP A 124 7.74 6.36 -1.35
CA TRP A 124 8.18 5.55 -2.50
C TRP A 124 7.55 6.01 -3.80
N ARG A 125 6.29 6.47 -3.79
CA ARG A 125 5.65 7.06 -4.97
C ARG A 125 6.39 8.29 -5.48
N TRP A 126 6.85 9.16 -4.58
CA TRP A 126 7.69 10.30 -4.95
C TRP A 126 9.06 9.86 -5.47
N LEU A 127 9.66 8.85 -4.84
CA LEU A 127 10.96 8.31 -5.23
C LEU A 127 10.96 7.67 -6.62
N TYR A 128 9.85 7.03 -6.98
CA TYR A 128 9.61 6.35 -8.26
C TYR A 128 9.03 7.24 -9.36
N ASP A 129 8.87 8.54 -9.13
CA ASP A 129 8.35 9.45 -10.15
C ASP A 129 9.21 9.43 -11.42
N GLU A 130 8.56 9.41 -12.60
CA GLU A 130 9.24 9.31 -13.89
C GLU A 130 10.13 10.54 -14.19
N LYS A 131 9.68 11.73 -13.77
CA LYS A 131 10.27 13.01 -14.19
C LYS A 131 11.18 13.61 -13.13
N LEU A 132 10.76 13.57 -11.88
CA LEU A 132 11.43 14.20 -10.74
C LEU A 132 11.86 13.20 -9.67
N GLY A 133 11.69 11.89 -9.90
CA GLY A 133 12.04 10.85 -8.93
C GLY A 133 13.54 10.71 -8.74
N LEU A 134 13.98 10.58 -7.49
CA LEU A 134 15.39 10.45 -7.14
C LEU A 134 16.01 9.16 -7.71
N ILE A 135 15.25 8.07 -7.81
CA ILE A 135 15.75 6.81 -8.38
C ILE A 135 16.04 6.97 -9.87
N ASN A 136 15.11 7.53 -10.64
CA ASN A 136 15.32 7.80 -12.07
C ASN A 136 16.48 8.76 -12.28
N TYR A 137 16.56 9.83 -11.48
CA TYR A 137 17.67 10.76 -11.53
C TYR A 137 19.02 10.06 -11.31
N ALA A 138 19.14 9.24 -10.25
CA ALA A 138 20.37 8.50 -9.97
C ALA A 138 20.74 7.51 -11.09
N LEU A 139 19.77 6.76 -11.62
CA LEU A 139 19.99 5.79 -12.70
C LEU A 139 20.42 6.45 -14.02
N LEU A 140 19.87 7.62 -14.34
CA LEU A 140 20.28 8.42 -15.51
C LEU A 140 21.71 8.94 -15.36
N GLN A 141 22.08 9.43 -14.18
CA GLN A 141 23.43 9.93 -13.89
C GLN A 141 24.49 8.82 -13.93
N LEU A 142 24.14 7.62 -13.44
CA LEU A 142 25.01 6.44 -13.52
C LEU A 142 25.10 5.84 -14.94
N GLY A 143 24.33 6.36 -15.90
CA GLY A 143 24.30 5.86 -17.29
C GLY A 143 23.68 4.46 -17.45
N VAL A 144 23.02 3.94 -16.41
CA VAL A 144 22.35 2.62 -16.43
C VAL A 144 21.13 2.65 -17.35
N ILE A 145 20.44 3.80 -17.41
CA ILE A 145 19.27 4.01 -18.26
C ILE A 145 19.44 5.26 -19.11
N LYS A 146 18.84 5.27 -20.31
CA LYS A 146 18.89 6.40 -21.25
C LYS A 146 17.66 7.32 -21.15
N LYS A 147 16.57 6.81 -20.58
CA LYS A 147 15.30 7.52 -20.38
C LYS A 147 14.72 7.10 -19.03
N GLY A 148 14.00 8.01 -18.36
CA GLY A 148 13.28 7.70 -17.12
C GLY A 148 12.31 6.53 -17.30
N ILE A 149 12.28 5.63 -16.32
CA ILE A 149 11.37 4.49 -16.27
C ILE A 149 10.13 4.90 -15.48
N ALA A 150 8.96 4.68 -16.07
CA ALA A 150 7.69 4.88 -15.37
C ALA A 150 7.40 3.67 -14.47
N PHE A 151 8.11 3.58 -13.33
CA PHE A 151 8.11 2.44 -12.42
C PHE A 151 6.72 1.99 -12.00
N LEU A 152 5.80 2.92 -11.75
CA LEU A 152 4.45 2.62 -11.25
C LEU A 152 3.39 2.54 -12.36
N ASP A 153 3.64 3.13 -13.54
CA ASP A 153 2.70 3.12 -14.67
C ASP A 153 2.99 1.99 -15.68
N SER A 154 4.12 1.30 -15.55
CA SER A 154 4.49 0.17 -16.39
C SER A 154 4.01 -1.16 -15.79
N PHE A 155 3.40 -2.00 -16.62
CA PHE A 155 3.01 -3.37 -16.25
C PHE A 155 4.19 -4.23 -15.80
N GLU A 156 5.39 -3.97 -16.34
CA GLU A 156 6.59 -4.76 -16.02
C GLU A 156 7.23 -4.32 -14.70
N TRP A 157 7.19 -3.01 -14.39
CA TRP A 157 7.92 -2.43 -13.27
C TRP A 157 7.06 -2.15 -12.03
N ALA A 158 5.74 -2.08 -12.17
CA ALA A 158 4.85 -1.74 -11.05
C ALA A 158 4.98 -2.76 -9.91
N MET A 159 4.90 -4.05 -10.23
CA MET A 159 4.95 -5.11 -9.24
C MET A 159 6.32 -5.21 -8.53
N PRO A 160 7.47 -5.23 -9.24
CA PRO A 160 8.78 -5.15 -8.60
C PRO A 160 8.97 -3.91 -7.72
N SER A 161 8.46 -2.76 -8.15
CA SER A 161 8.59 -1.50 -7.39
C SER A 161 7.87 -1.57 -6.05
N VAL A 162 6.67 -2.14 -6.02
CA VAL A 162 5.92 -2.34 -4.77
C VAL A 162 6.58 -3.40 -3.88
N ILE A 163 7.13 -4.48 -4.46
CA ILE A 163 7.89 -5.50 -3.73
C ILE A 163 9.13 -4.88 -3.04
N VAL A 164 9.88 -4.02 -3.74
CA VAL A 164 11.05 -3.35 -3.17
C VAL A 164 10.68 -2.45 -1.99
N ALA A 165 9.61 -1.67 -2.12
CA ALA A 165 9.12 -0.84 -1.02
C ALA A 165 8.68 -1.68 0.20
N ALA A 166 7.99 -2.80 -0.05
CA ALA A 166 7.56 -3.73 0.99
C ALA A 166 8.75 -4.37 1.73
N ILE A 167 9.76 -4.83 0.97
CA ILE A 167 11.00 -5.38 1.52
C ILE A 167 11.68 -4.34 2.41
N TRP A 168 11.84 -3.09 1.91
CA TRP A 168 12.47 -2.02 2.69
C TRP A 168 11.75 -1.73 4.01
N GLN A 169 10.42 -1.80 4.03
CA GLN A 169 9.64 -1.59 5.24
C GLN A 169 9.82 -2.73 6.26
N ILE A 170 9.82 -3.99 5.81
CA ILE A 170 9.82 -5.14 6.72
C ILE A 170 11.22 -5.65 7.10
N VAL A 171 12.24 -5.38 6.29
CA VAL A 171 13.60 -5.96 6.44
C VAL A 171 14.21 -5.67 7.81
N GLY A 172 13.98 -4.48 8.36
CA GLY A 172 14.52 -4.11 9.67
C GLY A 172 13.95 -4.95 10.81
N PHE A 173 12.67 -5.29 10.75
CA PHE A 173 12.01 -6.14 11.73
C PHE A 173 12.53 -7.59 11.66
N PHE A 174 12.61 -8.17 10.47
CA PHE A 174 13.18 -9.51 10.29
C PHE A 174 14.65 -9.58 10.70
N MET A 175 15.42 -8.52 10.46
CA MET A 175 16.82 -8.47 10.87
C MET A 175 16.95 -8.54 12.40
N ILE A 176 16.11 -7.84 13.16
CA ILE A 176 16.11 -7.91 14.63
C ILE A 176 15.73 -9.31 15.14
N ILE A 177 14.72 -9.96 14.54
CA ILE A 177 14.33 -11.33 14.91
C ILE A 177 15.48 -12.31 14.65
N LEU A 178 16.07 -12.27 13.46
CA LEU A 178 17.17 -13.16 13.09
C LEU A 178 18.44 -12.88 13.90
N LEU A 179 18.68 -11.62 14.25
CA LEU A 179 19.79 -11.22 15.11
C LEU A 179 19.61 -11.73 16.55
N ALA A 180 18.39 -11.68 17.09
CA ALA A 180 18.09 -12.28 18.38
C ALA A 180 18.32 -13.81 18.35
N GLY A 181 17.90 -14.46 17.26
CA GLY A 181 18.19 -15.89 17.02
C GLY A 181 19.69 -16.19 16.98
N LEU A 182 20.47 -15.37 16.25
CA LEU A 182 21.94 -15.50 16.17
C LEU A 182 22.60 -15.36 17.55
N GLN A 183 22.14 -14.41 18.37
CA GLN A 183 22.67 -14.14 19.70
C GLN A 183 22.31 -15.22 20.73
N HIS A 184 21.29 -16.03 20.46
CA HIS A 184 20.90 -17.14 21.31
C HIS A 184 21.77 -18.39 21.09
N ILE A 185 22.51 -18.46 19.98
CA ILE A 185 23.42 -19.58 19.70
C ILE A 185 24.62 -19.49 20.65
N PRO A 186 24.86 -20.50 21.50
CA PRO A 186 25.94 -20.43 22.46
C PRO A 186 27.31 -20.51 21.74
N PRO A 187 28.29 -19.68 22.14
CA PRO A 187 29.56 -19.54 21.41
C PRO A 187 30.42 -20.81 21.46
N ASN A 188 30.25 -21.63 22.51
CA ASN A 188 30.97 -22.89 22.70
C ASN A 188 30.79 -23.88 21.53
N LEU A 189 29.64 -23.89 20.85
CA LEU A 189 29.42 -24.72 19.66
C LEU A 189 30.34 -24.33 18.50
N HIS A 190 30.60 -23.03 18.34
CA HIS A 190 31.49 -22.53 17.31
C HIS A 190 32.97 -22.75 17.62
N GLU A 191 33.33 -22.76 18.90
CA GLU A 191 34.67 -23.07 19.41
C GLU A 191 34.98 -24.57 19.28
N ALA A 192 34.07 -25.44 19.72
CA ALA A 192 34.21 -26.90 19.57
C ALA A 192 34.39 -27.29 18.09
N ALA A 193 33.53 -26.77 17.21
CA ALA A 193 33.66 -27.02 15.78
C ALA A 193 34.96 -26.45 15.17
N ALA A 194 35.54 -25.39 15.75
CA ALA A 194 36.83 -24.88 15.30
C ALA A 194 37.99 -25.82 15.67
N ILE A 195 37.91 -26.44 16.85
CA ILE A 195 38.87 -27.47 17.31
C ILE A 195 38.77 -28.71 16.41
N ASP A 196 37.56 -29.07 15.97
CA ASP A 196 37.31 -30.17 15.02
C ASP A 196 37.71 -29.84 13.56
N GLY A 197 38.32 -28.67 13.31
CA GLY A 197 38.78 -28.26 11.98
C GLY A 197 37.68 -27.77 11.03
N ALA A 198 36.47 -27.50 11.52
CA ALA A 198 35.37 -27.05 10.68
C ALA A 198 35.57 -25.60 10.18
N GLY A 199 35.65 -25.44 8.86
CA GLY A 199 35.75 -24.14 8.19
C GLY A 199 34.52 -23.24 8.41
N ARG A 200 34.62 -21.95 8.05
CA ARG A 200 33.54 -20.94 8.25
C ARG A 200 32.22 -21.33 7.56
N ILE A 201 32.30 -21.80 6.31
CA ILE A 201 31.12 -22.22 5.52
C ILE A 201 30.47 -23.46 6.15
N MET A 202 31.29 -24.40 6.63
CA MET A 202 30.80 -25.62 7.28
C MET A 202 30.07 -25.30 8.58
N ARG A 203 30.63 -24.40 9.41
CA ARG A 203 29.97 -23.92 10.64
C ARG A 203 28.69 -23.14 10.33
N TRP A 204 28.68 -22.28 9.32
CA TRP A 204 27.45 -21.57 8.93
C TRP A 204 26.33 -22.53 8.48
N ARG A 205 26.66 -23.51 7.63
CA ARG A 205 25.65 -24.41 7.05
C ARG A 205 25.15 -25.48 8.02
N HIS A 206 26.01 -25.98 8.91
CA HIS A 206 25.66 -27.11 9.81
C HIS A 206 25.38 -26.70 11.25
N ILE A 207 25.77 -25.50 11.69
CA ILE A 207 25.52 -25.01 13.05
C ILE A 207 24.56 -23.81 13.01
N THR A 208 24.96 -22.73 12.35
CA THR A 208 24.20 -21.47 12.38
C THR A 208 22.84 -21.59 11.69
N LEU A 209 22.80 -22.08 10.44
CA LEU A 209 21.56 -22.15 9.67
C LEU A 209 20.52 -23.10 10.28
N PRO A 210 20.87 -24.32 10.76
CA PRO A 210 19.92 -25.21 11.42
C PRO A 210 19.38 -24.66 12.74
N LEU A 211 20.23 -24.03 13.56
CA LEU A 211 19.82 -23.41 14.82
C LEU A 211 18.97 -22.14 14.61
N LEU A 212 19.13 -21.46 13.47
CA LEU A 212 18.28 -20.34 13.08
C LEU A 212 16.93 -20.73 12.45
N ARG A 213 16.70 -22.01 12.12
CA ARG A 213 15.45 -22.46 11.48
C ARG A 213 14.19 -21.99 12.20
N PRO A 214 14.08 -22.02 13.54
CA PRO A 214 12.89 -21.52 14.23
C PRO A 214 12.65 -20.02 13.99
N SER A 215 13.71 -19.22 13.99
CA SER A 215 13.63 -17.78 13.71
C SER A 215 13.30 -17.49 12.24
N ILE A 216 13.89 -18.23 11.31
CA ILE A 216 13.58 -18.12 9.87
C ILE A 216 12.13 -18.50 9.60
N PHE A 217 11.66 -19.60 10.22
CA PHE A 217 10.27 -20.04 10.10
C PHE A 217 9.30 -18.99 10.65
N LEU A 218 9.62 -18.40 11.81
CA LEU A 218 8.84 -17.29 12.37
C LEU A 218 8.77 -16.12 11.39
N CYS A 219 9.89 -15.68 10.82
CA CYS A 219 9.90 -14.61 9.81
C CYS A 219 9.09 -14.98 8.56
N LEU A 220 9.15 -16.24 8.12
CA LEU A 220 8.40 -16.70 6.95
C LEU A 220 6.89 -16.66 7.22
N VAL A 221 6.43 -17.16 8.36
CA VAL A 221 5.02 -17.11 8.75
C VAL A 221 4.53 -15.66 8.84
N LEU A 222 5.30 -14.78 9.50
CA LEU A 222 4.98 -13.36 9.60
C LEU A 222 5.00 -12.68 8.22
N GLY A 223 5.92 -13.04 7.34
CA GLY A 223 6.00 -12.53 5.99
C GLY A 223 4.78 -12.89 5.17
N ILE A 224 4.36 -14.17 5.21
CA ILE A 224 3.15 -14.64 4.54
C ILE A 224 1.92 -13.88 5.05
N ILE A 225 1.75 -13.79 6.38
CA ILE A 225 0.62 -13.05 6.98
C ILE A 225 0.61 -11.60 6.49
N ASN A 226 1.75 -10.91 6.52
CA ASN A 226 1.85 -9.54 6.05
C ASN A 226 1.52 -9.42 4.57
N SER A 227 1.98 -10.34 3.71
CA SER A 227 1.67 -10.32 2.28
C SER A 227 0.17 -10.42 2.01
N PHE A 228 -0.56 -11.25 2.76
CA PHE A 228 -2.02 -11.35 2.63
C PHE A 228 -2.77 -10.10 3.10
N THR A 229 -2.22 -9.35 4.05
CA THR A 229 -2.85 -8.14 4.60
C THR A 229 -2.31 -6.84 4.01
N SER A 230 -1.43 -6.89 3.00
CA SER A 230 -0.70 -5.72 2.46
C SER A 230 -1.51 -4.86 1.48
N PHE A 231 -2.76 -4.54 1.79
CA PHE A 231 -3.59 -3.72 0.91
C PHE A 231 -3.12 -2.25 0.84
N ASP A 232 -2.84 -1.66 2.01
CA ASP A 232 -2.62 -0.20 2.12
C ASP A 232 -1.42 0.29 1.29
N LEU A 233 -0.29 -0.42 1.37
CA LEU A 233 0.92 -0.05 0.65
C LEU A 233 0.72 -0.13 -0.86
N ILE A 234 0.15 -1.25 -1.34
CA ILE A 234 -0.13 -1.48 -2.76
C ILE A 234 -1.06 -0.38 -3.25
N TYR A 235 -2.19 -0.18 -2.56
CA TYR A 235 -3.19 0.81 -2.92
C TYR A 235 -2.60 2.21 -3.03
N VAL A 236 -1.84 2.68 -2.04
CA VAL A 236 -1.28 4.06 -2.08
C VAL A 236 -0.24 4.26 -3.17
N MET A 237 0.55 3.22 -3.49
CA MET A 237 1.58 3.30 -4.53
C MET A 237 0.99 3.21 -5.93
N THR A 238 0.02 2.31 -6.16
CA THR A 238 -0.53 2.06 -7.50
C THR A 238 -1.72 2.93 -7.83
N LEU A 239 -2.49 3.38 -6.82
CA LEU A 239 -3.56 4.32 -7.06
C LEU A 239 -2.99 5.73 -7.20
N ARG A 240 -3.01 6.21 -8.44
CA ARG A 240 -3.02 7.64 -8.70
C ARG A 240 -4.29 8.21 -8.08
N ASP A 241 -4.24 9.44 -7.56
CA ASP A 241 -5.41 10.31 -7.60
C ASP A 241 -5.81 10.48 -9.08
N ARG A 242 -6.51 9.50 -9.65
CA ARG A 242 -7.53 9.82 -10.63
C ARG A 242 -8.60 10.53 -9.81
N ALA A 243 -8.36 11.82 -9.54
CA ALA A 243 -9.47 12.73 -9.36
C ALA A 243 -10.44 12.37 -10.49
N PRO A 244 -11.68 11.98 -10.19
CA PRO A 244 -12.47 11.25 -11.14
C PRO A 244 -12.48 11.97 -12.49
N ASP A 245 -11.87 11.35 -13.50
CA ASP A 245 -11.78 11.88 -14.87
C ASP A 245 -13.16 11.93 -15.55
N HIS A 246 -14.26 11.72 -14.81
CA HIS A 246 -15.59 12.08 -15.29
C HIS A 246 -15.81 13.60 -15.45
N LEU A 247 -14.80 14.43 -15.14
CA LEU A 247 -14.68 15.77 -15.73
C LEU A 247 -13.50 15.85 -16.72
N HIS A 248 -13.54 15.05 -17.79
CA HIS A 248 -12.91 15.42 -19.06
C HIS A 248 -13.53 16.74 -19.56
N LEU A 249 -13.04 17.87 -19.04
CA LEU A 249 -13.27 19.16 -19.65
C LEU A 249 -12.25 19.30 -20.80
N PRO A 250 -12.70 19.35 -22.06
CA PRO A 250 -11.79 19.50 -23.19
C PRO A 250 -11.10 20.87 -23.13
N GLY A 251 -9.79 20.90 -23.31
CA GLY A 251 -9.01 22.12 -23.56
C GLY A 251 -8.86 23.05 -22.35
N GLY A 252 -7.78 22.88 -21.58
CA GLY A 252 -7.23 23.92 -20.69
C GLY A 252 -8.16 24.47 -19.60
N LEU A 253 -9.29 23.84 -19.31
CA LEU A 253 -10.27 24.31 -18.34
C LEU A 253 -10.04 23.64 -16.99
N ARG A 254 -9.87 24.45 -15.93
CA ARG A 254 -9.86 23.97 -14.53
C ARG A 254 -11.21 24.23 -13.88
N ALA A 255 -11.69 23.25 -13.12
CA ALA A 255 -12.83 23.38 -12.24
C ALA A 255 -12.38 23.89 -10.87
N GLU A 256 -12.78 25.11 -10.49
CA GLU A 256 -12.56 25.65 -9.14
C GLU A 256 -13.89 25.69 -8.36
N PRO A 257 -13.91 25.39 -7.05
CA PRO A 257 -15.11 25.53 -6.22
C PRO A 257 -15.55 27.00 -6.18
N VAL A 258 -16.83 27.25 -6.45
CA VAL A 258 -17.41 28.61 -6.40
C VAL A 258 -17.36 29.10 -4.96
N ARG A 259 -16.65 30.21 -4.73
CA ARG A 259 -16.68 30.91 -3.44
C ARG A 259 -17.82 31.93 -3.44
N LEU A 260 -18.87 31.64 -2.68
CA LEU A 260 -19.90 32.62 -2.31
C LEU A 260 -19.52 33.20 -0.94
N CYS A 261 -19.34 34.52 -0.85
CA CYS A 261 -18.97 35.22 0.39
C CYS A 261 -17.76 34.59 1.14
N GLY A 262 -16.69 34.27 0.41
CA GLY A 262 -15.40 33.85 1.00
C GLY A 262 -15.36 32.42 1.58
N ARG A 263 -16.48 31.69 1.62
CA ARG A 263 -16.51 30.27 2.00
C ARG A 263 -16.67 29.37 0.76
N PRO A 264 -15.93 28.26 0.66
CA PRO A 264 -16.06 27.33 -0.47
C PRO A 264 -17.41 26.60 -0.38
N ASP A 265 -18.26 26.77 -1.40
CA ASP A 265 -19.50 26.01 -1.53
C ASP A 265 -19.18 24.65 -2.17
N ARG A 266 -19.50 23.56 -1.47
CA ARG A 266 -19.23 22.19 -1.94
C ARG A 266 -20.18 21.72 -3.05
N ARG A 267 -21.25 22.49 -3.35
CA ARG A 267 -22.26 22.11 -4.35
C ARG A 267 -22.14 22.83 -5.69
N ALA A 268 -21.28 23.85 -5.80
CA ALA A 268 -21.14 24.65 -7.00
C ALA A 268 -19.67 24.74 -7.46
N VAL A 269 -19.42 24.39 -8.72
CA VAL A 269 -18.09 24.41 -9.34
C VAL A 269 -18.11 25.34 -10.54
N ARG A 270 -17.14 26.26 -10.63
CA ARG A 270 -16.95 27.15 -11.78
C ARG A 270 -15.86 26.57 -12.66
N VAL A 271 -16.15 26.48 -13.95
CA VAL A 271 -15.17 26.07 -14.96
C VAL A 271 -14.49 27.33 -15.51
N VAL A 272 -13.17 27.44 -15.35
CA VAL A 272 -12.36 28.61 -15.76
C VAL A 272 -11.33 28.18 -16.81
N ALA A 273 -11.29 28.90 -17.94
CA ALA A 273 -10.33 28.67 -19.01
C ALA A 273 -8.95 29.17 -18.55
N VAL A 274 -7.95 28.30 -18.50
CA VAL A 274 -6.55 28.69 -18.24
C VAL A 274 -5.92 29.09 -19.57
N GLY A 275 -6.21 30.32 -20.00
CA GLY A 275 -5.60 30.92 -21.19
C GLY A 275 -4.31 31.64 -20.86
N HIS A 276 -3.16 30.97 -21.03
CA HIS A 276 -1.87 31.63 -21.22
C HIS A 276 -1.61 31.74 -22.74
N LEU A 277 -2.39 32.56 -23.45
CA LEU A 277 -2.13 32.89 -24.85
C LEU A 277 -2.67 34.29 -25.19
N ALA A 278 -1.72 35.15 -25.56
CA ALA A 278 -1.84 36.41 -26.29
C ALA A 278 -2.66 37.56 -25.68
N ARG A 279 -1.94 38.46 -25.00
CA ARG A 279 -2.21 39.90 -25.10
C ARG A 279 -2.02 40.32 -26.55
N GLU A 280 -3.06 40.75 -27.23
CA GLU A 280 -2.95 41.72 -28.33
C GLU A 280 -4.03 42.80 -28.14
N PRO A 281 -3.67 44.09 -28.01
CA PRO A 281 -4.64 45.17 -28.00
C PRO A 281 -5.11 45.43 -29.43
N ALA A 282 -6.44 45.45 -29.62
CA ALA A 282 -7.09 45.77 -30.88
C ALA A 282 -6.70 47.17 -31.38
N VAL A 283 -5.81 47.23 -32.37
CA VAL A 283 -5.55 48.43 -33.17
C VAL A 283 -6.66 48.60 -34.21
N ARG A 284 -7.42 49.67 -34.02
CA ARG A 284 -8.42 50.22 -34.92
C ARG A 284 -7.78 50.61 -36.26
N ARG A 285 -8.14 49.94 -37.36
CA ARG A 285 -7.95 50.48 -38.73
C ARG A 285 -9.26 50.57 -39.48
N ARG A 286 -9.56 51.80 -39.92
CA ARG A 286 -10.58 52.16 -40.91
C ARG A 286 -10.21 51.57 -42.28
N GLY A 287 -11.23 51.19 -43.06
CA GLY A 287 -11.20 51.31 -44.51
C GLY A 287 -11.68 50.09 -45.31
N GLY A 288 -12.80 50.25 -46.02
CA GLY A 288 -12.88 49.79 -47.42
C GLY A 288 -13.66 48.52 -47.74
N SER A 289 -14.94 48.70 -48.10
CA SER A 289 -15.56 48.28 -49.37
C SER A 289 -15.67 46.79 -49.78
N ARG A 290 -16.95 46.40 -49.93
CA ARG A 290 -17.57 45.53 -50.96
C ARG A 290 -17.65 44.00 -50.80
N ARG A 291 -18.93 43.60 -50.68
CA ARG A 291 -19.69 42.56 -51.43
C ARG A 291 -19.64 41.08 -51.00
N GLY A 292 -20.86 40.51 -50.93
CA GLY A 292 -21.20 39.08 -50.88
C GLY A 292 -21.47 38.61 -49.45
N GLY A 293 -22.69 38.33 -48.97
CA GLY A 293 -23.81 37.66 -49.62
C GLY A 293 -23.81 36.19 -49.15
N GLY A 294 -24.45 35.89 -48.01
CA GLY A 294 -24.42 34.53 -47.43
C GLY A 294 -25.17 34.40 -46.10
N VAL A 295 -26.49 34.40 -46.21
CA VAL A 295 -27.56 34.03 -45.26
C VAL A 295 -27.13 33.29 -43.97
N ALA A 296 -27.36 33.95 -42.83
CA ALA A 296 -27.41 33.35 -41.50
C ALA A 296 -28.77 32.67 -41.26
N ARG A 297 -28.79 31.44 -40.76
CA ARG A 297 -29.96 30.84 -40.09
C ARG A 297 -29.64 30.59 -38.63
N ALA A 298 -30.30 31.40 -37.79
CA ALA A 298 -30.34 31.26 -36.35
C ALA A 298 -31.29 30.11 -35.94
N VAL A 299 -30.87 29.32 -34.95
CA VAL A 299 -31.73 28.38 -34.20
C VAL A 299 -31.74 28.87 -32.75
N PRO A 300 -32.90 28.92 -32.06
CA PRO A 300 -33.15 29.88 -31.00
C PRO A 300 -32.63 29.43 -29.61
N ARG A 301 -32.16 30.43 -28.85
CA ARG A 301 -31.90 30.35 -27.41
C ARG A 301 -33.18 30.01 -26.64
N ARG A 302 -33.23 28.86 -25.96
CA ARG A 302 -34.18 28.63 -24.86
C ARG A 302 -33.74 29.46 -23.65
N ARG A 303 -34.64 30.36 -23.22
CA ARG A 303 -34.61 31.04 -21.92
C ARG A 303 -34.91 30.01 -20.82
N HIS A 304 -34.08 29.95 -19.78
CA HIS A 304 -34.54 29.60 -18.44
C HIS A 304 -34.00 30.66 -17.46
N GLY A 305 -34.88 31.01 -16.51
CA GLY A 305 -34.88 32.26 -15.76
C GLY A 305 -33.63 32.51 -14.93
N GLY A 306 -33.15 33.75 -15.01
CA GLY A 306 -32.26 34.30 -13.99
C GLY A 306 -33.06 34.57 -12.73
N VAL A 307 -32.79 33.83 -11.66
CA VAL A 307 -33.14 34.23 -10.30
C VAL A 307 -32.00 35.10 -9.81
N ALA A 308 -32.19 36.41 -9.87
CA ALA A 308 -31.32 37.38 -9.22
C ALA A 308 -31.61 37.33 -7.71
N ALA A 309 -30.80 36.61 -6.94
CA ALA A 309 -30.81 36.71 -5.48
C ALA A 309 -30.03 37.97 -5.09
N ARG A 310 -30.75 39.04 -4.73
CA ARG A 310 -30.20 40.21 -4.03
C ARG A 310 -29.77 39.76 -2.64
N CYS A 311 -28.49 39.94 -2.32
CA CYS A 311 -28.02 39.92 -0.94
C CYS A 311 -28.48 41.22 -0.25
N ILE A 312 -29.35 41.10 0.74
CA ILE A 312 -29.59 42.13 1.75
C ILE A 312 -28.78 41.72 2.98
N ALA A 313 -28.06 42.67 3.55
CA ALA A 313 -27.44 42.57 4.87
C ALA A 313 -27.82 43.84 5.65
N PRO A 314 -27.96 43.81 6.99
CA PRO A 314 -28.30 42.69 7.87
C PRO A 314 -29.82 42.42 7.96
#